data_AF-A0A4Y7U384-F1
#
_entry.id   AF-A0A4Y7U384-F1
#
_cell.length_a   1.000
_cell.length_b   1.000
_cell.length_c   1.000
_cell.angle_alpha   90.00
_cell.angle_beta   90.00
_cell.angle_gamma   90.00
#
_symmetry.space_group_name_H-M   'P 1'
#
loop_
_entity.id
_entity.type
_entity.pdbx_description
1 polymer ?
#
loop_
_entity_poly.entity_id
_entity_poly.type
_entity_poly.pdbx_seq_one_letter_code
_entity_poly.pdbx_strand_id
1 'polypeptide(L)'
;KGEANTIDPGHRMILEGVCTAIENSGYDLDYIASQNTGLFTTTQTGLYNLLYQSENKGLDFIGGLASIGGGRVANILNIRGPVMNIDTACSSSLVAIHEAVQNIRRGEIDLGIVA
;
A
#
# COMPACT_ATOMS: atom_id res chain seq x y z
N LYS A 1 9.57 -19.14 7.55
CA LYS A 1 9.48 -19.42 6.10
C LYS A 1 8.12 -20.07 5.85
N GLY A 2 7.14 -19.37 5.28
CA GLY A 2 5.79 -19.93 5.10
C GLY A 2 4.70 -18.94 4.67
N GLU A 3 4.84 -17.66 5.00
CA GLU A 3 3.81 -16.66 4.69
C GLU A 3 3.76 -16.25 3.21
N ALA A 4 4.87 -16.33 2.47
CA ALA A 4 4.91 -15.84 1.08
C ALA A 4 3.84 -16.48 0.16
N ASN A 5 3.47 -17.74 0.42
CA ASN A 5 2.46 -18.45 -0.36
C ASN A 5 1.03 -18.00 -0.04
N THR A 6 0.80 -17.38 1.13
CA THR A 6 -0.52 -16.90 1.57
C THR A 6 -0.71 -15.40 1.32
N ILE A 7 0.36 -14.69 0.93
CA ILE A 7 0.27 -13.26 0.57
C ILE A 7 -0.49 -13.10 -0.75
N ASP A 8 -1.53 -12.26 -0.72
CA ASP A 8 -2.26 -11.84 -1.90
C ASP A 8 -1.28 -11.24 -2.94
N PRO A 9 -1.27 -11.74 -4.19
CA PRO A 9 -0.45 -11.19 -5.25
C PRO A 9 -0.55 -9.66 -5.39
N GLY A 10 -1.72 -9.06 -5.13
CA GLY A 10 -1.93 -7.62 -5.15
C GLY A 10 -1.01 -6.87 -4.18
N HIS A 11 -0.75 -7.42 -2.99
CA HIS A 11 0.18 -6.81 -2.03
C HIS A 11 1.62 -6.77 -2.56
N ARG A 12 2.04 -7.81 -3.30
CA ARG A 12 3.36 -7.85 -3.95
C ARG A 12 3.45 -6.85 -5.09
N MET A 13 2.43 -6.82 -5.95
CA MET A 13 2.39 -5.94 -7.11
C MET A 13 2.46 -4.46 -6.71
N ILE A 14 1.83 -4.09 -5.60
CA ILE A 14 1.88 -2.71 -5.11
C ILE A 14 3.25 -2.36 -4.60
N LEU A 15 3.89 -3.25 -3.83
CA LEU A 15 5.25 -2.99 -3.37
C LEU A 15 6.20 -2.77 -4.55
N GLU A 16 6.16 -3.65 -5.55
CA GLU A 16 6.98 -3.54 -6.76
C GLU A 16 6.66 -2.26 -7.55
N GLY A 17 5.38 -1.94 -7.71
CA GLY A 17 4.93 -0.74 -8.40
C GLY A 17 5.37 0.55 -7.68
N VAL A 18 5.26 0.60 -6.36
CA VAL A 18 5.71 1.75 -5.55
C VAL A 18 7.22 1.91 -5.64
N CYS A 19 8.00 0.83 -5.50
CA CYS A 19 9.45 0.90 -5.66
C CYS A 19 9.82 1.43 -7.05
N THR A 20 9.19 0.91 -8.10
CA THR A 20 9.42 1.36 -9.48
C THR A 20 9.05 2.83 -9.67
N ALA A 21 7.96 3.28 -9.06
CA ALA A 21 7.53 4.68 -9.13
C ALA A 21 8.52 5.62 -8.41
N ILE A 22 9.06 5.20 -7.25
CA ILE A 22 10.09 5.96 -6.52
C ILE A 22 11.37 6.04 -7.36
N GLU A 23 11.86 4.93 -7.90
CA GLU A 23 13.05 4.90 -8.76
C GLU A 23 12.89 5.82 -9.98
N ASN A 24 11.72 5.79 -10.64
CA ASN A 24 11.42 6.65 -11.79
C ASN A 24 11.29 8.13 -11.43
N SER A 25 10.98 8.46 -10.17
CA SER A 25 10.86 9.86 -9.71
C SER A 25 12.22 10.53 -9.47
N GLY A 26 13.31 9.75 -9.39
CA GLY A 26 14.64 10.23 -9.05
C GLY A 26 14.86 10.51 -7.56
N TYR A 27 13.87 10.22 -6.70
CA TYR A 27 14.05 10.24 -5.26
C TYR A 27 14.70 8.95 -4.76
N ASP A 28 15.59 9.08 -3.78
CA ASP A 28 16.12 7.93 -3.06
C ASP A 28 15.14 7.46 -1.97
N LEU A 29 15.14 6.16 -1.65
CA LEU A 29 14.34 5.58 -0.58
C LEU A 29 14.63 6.24 0.77
N ASP A 30 15.89 6.59 1.04
CA ASP A 30 16.27 7.29 2.26
C ASP A 30 15.63 8.69 2.35
N TYR A 31 15.47 9.38 1.22
CA TYR A 31 14.76 10.65 1.17
C TYR A 31 13.28 10.44 1.52
N ILE A 32 12.60 9.49 0.88
CA ILE A 32 11.19 9.15 1.15
C ILE A 32 10.97 8.83 2.63
N ALA A 33 11.87 8.02 3.22
CA ALA A 33 11.83 7.60 4.61
C ALA A 33 12.12 8.74 5.61
N SER A 34 12.81 9.80 5.17
CA SER A 34 13.11 10.99 5.97
C SER A 34 11.96 11.99 6.05
N GLN A 35 11.07 12.00 5.05
CA GLN A 35 9.94 12.91 4.96
C GLN A 35 8.72 12.37 5.72
N ASN A 36 7.76 13.25 6.02
CA ASN A 36 6.44 12.81 6.46
C ASN A 36 5.63 12.34 5.24
N THR A 37 6.02 11.18 4.69
CA THR A 37 5.40 10.59 3.49
C THR A 37 4.10 9.86 3.86
N GLY A 38 2.99 10.16 3.19
CA GLY A 38 1.74 9.41 3.25
C GLY A 38 1.65 8.35 2.14
N LEU A 39 0.97 7.24 2.42
CA LEU A 39 0.68 6.15 1.48
C LEU A 39 -0.82 5.94 1.35
N PHE A 40 -1.32 5.99 0.12
CA PHE A 40 -2.74 5.84 -0.21
C PHE A 40 -2.89 4.69 -1.20
N THR A 41 -3.41 3.54 -0.75
CA THR A 41 -3.58 2.33 -1.56
C THR A 41 -5.03 2.11 -1.97
N THR A 42 -5.27 1.43 -3.08
CA THR A 42 -6.63 1.14 -3.59
C THR A 42 -6.93 -0.35 -3.72
N THR A 43 -6.50 -1.15 -2.74
CA THR A 43 -6.62 -2.61 -2.80
C THR A 43 -7.99 -3.13 -2.40
N GLN A 44 -8.41 -4.17 -3.11
CA GLN A 44 -9.56 -4.97 -2.75
C GLN A 44 -9.12 -6.14 -1.86
N THR A 45 -9.86 -6.37 -0.78
CA THR A 45 -9.59 -7.48 0.14
C THR A 45 -10.07 -8.81 -0.44
N GLY A 46 -9.24 -9.84 -0.33
CA GLY A 46 -9.73 -11.22 -0.23
C GLY A 46 -10.16 -11.92 -1.52
N LEU A 47 -9.95 -11.35 -2.71
CA LEU A 47 -10.25 -12.05 -3.97
C LEU A 47 -9.35 -13.28 -4.17
N TYR A 48 -8.08 -13.18 -3.79
CA TYR A 48 -7.15 -14.32 -3.88
C TYR A 48 -7.50 -15.44 -2.89
N ASN A 49 -7.90 -15.08 -1.67
CA ASN A 49 -8.29 -16.04 -0.63
C ASN A 49 -9.56 -16.85 -0.97
N LEU A 50 -10.39 -16.35 -1.89
CA LEU A 50 -11.52 -17.11 -2.44
C LEU A 50 -11.05 -18.24 -3.36
N LEU A 51 -9.89 -18.10 -3.99
CA LEU A 51 -9.33 -19.05 -4.96
C LEU A 51 -8.27 -19.96 -4.34
N TYR A 52 -7.61 -19.51 -3.26
CA TYR A 52 -6.55 -20.24 -2.58
C TYR A 52 -6.75 -20.18 -1.06
N GLN A 53 -6.85 -21.35 -0.43
CA GLN A 53 -6.90 -21.49 1.02
C GLN A 53 -5.76 -22.42 1.45
N SER A 54 -4.89 -21.94 2.32
CA SER A 54 -3.84 -22.74 2.92
C SER A 54 -4.37 -23.50 4.14
N GLU A 55 -3.55 -24.39 4.68
CA GLU A 55 -3.86 -25.06 5.95
C GLU A 55 -3.93 -24.07 7.13
N ASN A 56 -3.32 -22.88 7.00
CA ASN A 56 -3.28 -21.87 8.05
C ASN A 56 -4.21 -20.69 7.72
N LYS A 57 -5.47 -20.82 8.15
CA LYS A 57 -6.51 -19.79 8.00
C LYS A 57 -6.14 -18.42 8.57
N GLY A 58 -5.27 -18.37 9.59
CA GLY A 58 -4.80 -17.11 10.17
C GLY A 58 -3.86 -16.35 9.23
N LEU A 59 -2.95 -17.07 8.56
CA LEU A 59 -2.05 -16.50 7.57
C LEU A 59 -2.77 -16.10 6.29
N ASP A 60 -3.79 -16.85 5.87
CA ASP A 60 -4.64 -16.46 4.74
C ASP A 60 -5.38 -15.17 5.06
N PHE A 61 -5.98 -15.06 6.26
CA PHE A 61 -6.68 -13.86 6.68
C PHE A 61 -5.77 -12.63 6.62
N ILE A 62 -4.60 -12.67 7.24
CA ILE A 62 -3.62 -11.57 7.21
C ILE A 62 -3.11 -11.32 5.79
N GLY A 63 -2.93 -12.39 5.00
CA GLY A 63 -2.41 -12.35 3.64
C GLY A 63 -3.32 -11.64 2.64
N GLY A 64 -4.64 -11.61 2.87
CA GLY A 64 -5.63 -11.03 1.96
C GLY A 64 -6.30 -9.74 2.42
N LEU A 65 -6.02 -9.26 3.64
CA LEU A 65 -6.56 -7.98 4.14
C LEU A 65 -5.91 -6.78 3.42
N ALA A 66 -6.73 -5.94 2.78
CA ALA A 66 -6.27 -4.74 2.08
C ALA A 66 -5.44 -3.78 2.95
N SER A 67 -5.83 -3.62 4.23
CA SER A 67 -5.08 -2.79 5.19
C SER A 67 -3.67 -3.31 5.46
N ILE A 68 -3.47 -4.64 5.39
CA ILE A 68 -2.15 -5.26 5.56
C ILE A 68 -1.28 -5.01 4.32
N GLY A 69 -1.86 -4.93 3.12
CA GLY A 69 -1.15 -4.57 1.90
C GLY A 69 -0.41 -3.24 2.03
N GLY A 70 -1.15 -2.17 2.33
CA GLY A 70 -0.56 -0.84 2.59
C GLY A 70 0.41 -0.85 3.77
N GLY A 71 0.06 -1.53 4.86
CA GLY A 71 0.93 -1.66 6.04
C GLY A 71 2.27 -2.34 5.74
N ARG A 72 2.30 -3.36 4.88
CA ARG A 72 3.55 -4.02 4.46
C ARG A 72 4.44 -3.09 3.64
N VAL A 73 3.85 -2.36 2.69
CA VAL A 73 4.58 -1.38 1.87
C VAL A 73 5.17 -0.30 2.76
N ALA A 74 4.37 0.26 3.66
CA ALA A 74 4.84 1.28 4.61
C ALA A 74 5.96 0.76 5.51
N ASN A 75 5.84 -0.46 6.02
CA ASN A 75 6.86 -1.07 6.85
C ASN A 75 8.18 -1.34 6.08
N ILE A 76 8.09 -1.81 4.83
CA ILE A 76 9.28 -2.10 4.01
C ILE A 76 9.99 -0.82 3.58
N LEU A 77 9.23 0.22 3.21
CA LEU A 77 9.77 1.50 2.72
C LEU A 77 9.96 2.54 3.83
N ASN A 78 9.74 2.15 5.10
CA ASN A 78 9.83 3.03 6.28
C ASN A 78 9.02 4.35 6.11
N ILE A 79 7.80 4.22 5.58
CA ILE A 79 6.84 5.32 5.45
C ILE A 79 6.22 5.59 6.82
N ARG A 80 6.30 6.85 7.28
CA ARG A 80 5.91 7.24 8.65
C ARG A 80 4.65 8.09 8.75
N GLY A 81 4.16 8.61 7.62
CA GLY A 81 2.91 9.34 7.57
C GLY A 81 1.68 8.43 7.51
N PRO A 82 0.50 8.96 7.17
CA PRO A 82 -0.74 8.20 7.14
C PRO A 82 -0.69 7.10 6.08
N VAL A 83 -1.18 5.91 6.44
CA VAL A 83 -1.36 4.78 5.53
C VAL A 83 -2.85 4.49 5.42
N MET A 84 -3.43 4.76 4.26
CA MET A 84 -4.88 4.64 4.03
C MET A 84 -5.16 3.72 2.86
N ASN A 85 -6.04 2.74 3.04
CA ASN A 85 -6.63 2.01 1.92
C ASN A 85 -7.98 2.63 1.58
N ILE A 86 -8.15 3.10 0.35
CA ILE A 86 -9.33 3.81 -0.13
C ILE A 86 -10.05 2.91 -1.13
N ASP A 87 -11.31 2.60 -0.83
CA ASP A 87 -12.21 1.88 -1.73
C ASP A 87 -13.49 2.68 -1.93
N THR A 88 -13.57 3.32 -3.09
CA THR A 88 -14.78 3.95 -3.62
C THR A 88 -15.19 3.31 -4.95
N ALA A 89 -14.92 2.01 -5.10
CA ALA A 89 -15.09 1.24 -6.32
C ALA A 89 -14.30 1.84 -7.51
N CYS A 90 -14.93 2.08 -8.66
CA CYS A 90 -14.25 2.51 -9.89
C CYS A 90 -13.55 3.87 -9.80
N SER A 91 -13.87 4.69 -8.79
CA SER A 91 -13.23 5.99 -8.58
C SER A 91 -12.09 5.98 -7.56
N SER A 92 -11.74 4.81 -6.99
CA SER A 92 -10.79 4.71 -5.86
C SER A 92 -9.46 5.39 -6.13
N SER A 93 -8.87 5.19 -7.32
CA SER A 93 -7.59 5.79 -7.68
C SER A 93 -7.65 7.32 -7.70
N LEU A 94 -8.72 7.89 -8.26
CA LEU A 94 -8.90 9.34 -8.31
C LEU A 94 -9.18 9.92 -6.93
N VAL A 95 -9.95 9.21 -6.10
CA VAL A 95 -10.22 9.61 -4.72
C VAL A 95 -8.94 9.52 -3.87
N ALA A 96 -8.10 8.52 -4.09
CA ALA A 96 -6.81 8.40 -3.40
C ALA A 96 -5.84 9.54 -3.78
N ILE A 97 -5.79 9.90 -5.07
CA ILE A 97 -5.05 11.10 -5.52
C ILE A 97 -5.62 12.36 -4.86
N HIS A 98 -6.94 12.50 -4.86
CA HIS A 98 -7.60 13.65 -4.23
C HIS A 98 -7.19 13.77 -2.76
N GLU A 99 -7.28 12.67 -2.00
CA GLU A 99 -6.98 12.65 -0.57
C GLU A 99 -5.50 12.98 -0.30
N ALA A 100 -4.58 12.40 -1.06
CA ALA A 100 -3.15 12.71 -0.98
C ALA A 100 -2.87 14.21 -1.20
N VAL A 101 -3.48 14.81 -2.22
CA VAL A 101 -3.35 16.23 -2.51
C VAL A 101 -3.94 17.10 -1.40
N GLN A 102 -5.08 16.70 -0.80
CA GLN A 102 -5.64 17.43 0.34
C GLN A 102 -4.71 17.39 1.56
N ASN A 103 -4.14 16.22 1.87
CA ASN A 103 -3.21 16.05 3.00
C ASN A 103 -1.97 16.93 2.81
N ILE A 104 -1.40 16.99 1.60
CA ILE A 104 -0.28 17.90 1.27
C ILE A 104 -0.70 19.36 1.46
N ARG A 105 -1.86 19.77 0.93
CA ARG A 105 -2.34 21.16 1.03
C ARG A 105 -2.61 21.60 2.47
N ARG A 106 -2.98 20.67 3.34
CA ARG A 106 -3.18 20.91 4.78
C ARG A 106 -1.87 20.92 5.57
N GLY A 107 -0.75 20.55 4.95
CA GLY A 107 0.54 20.38 5.63
C GLY A 107 0.58 19.16 6.55
N GLU A 108 -0.32 18.19 6.33
CA GLU A 108 -0.38 16.93 7.11
C GLU A 108 0.69 15.93 6.65
N ILE A 109 1.13 16.02 5.40
CA ILE A 109 2.22 15.24 4.80
C ILE A 109 3.05 16.11 3.85
N ASP A 110 4.32 15.77 3.67
CA ASP A 110 5.23 16.45 2.73
C ASP A 110 5.20 15.82 1.33
N LEU A 111 4.90 14.52 1.29
CA LEU A 111 4.89 13.70 0.07
C LEU A 111 3.75 12.67 0.15
N GLY A 112 3.08 12.41 -0.97
CA GLY A 112 2.05 11.37 -1.08
C GLY A 112 2.39 10.34 -2.14
N ILE A 113 2.41 9.06 -1.77
CA ILE A 113 2.46 7.92 -2.70
C ILE A 113 1.04 7.39 -2.87
N VAL A 114 0.59 7.25 -4.11
CA VAL A 114 -0.74 6.72 -4.45
C VAL A 114 -0.58 5.46 -5.28
N ALA A 115 -1.21 4.36 -4.86
CA ALA A 115 -1.06 3.04 -5.47
C ALA A 115 -2.36 2.23 -5.55
#